data_AF-A0A2A4S1I4-F1
#
_entry.id   AF-A0A2A4S1I4-F1
#
_cell.length_a   1.000
_cell.length_b   1.000
_cell.length_c   1.000
_cell.angle_alpha   90.00
_cell.angle_beta   90.00
_cell.angle_gamma   90.00
#
_symmetry.space_group_name_H-M   'P 1'
#
loop_
_entity.id
_entity.type
_entity.pdbx_description
1 polymer ?
#
loop_
_entity_poly.entity_id
_entity_poly.type
_entity_poly.pdbx_seq_one_letter_code
_entity_poly.pdbx_strand_id
1 'polypeptide(L)'
;MRPLKLIDHAGSHSTSPPSHTQNVRWPSLKLTLLITTLLFSSPAFTTNFDTREYTLKAVFLERFTRFIDWPNDKTAGEKTTPFVIGIIGKPDFSALLREIYQDQKIQGRRVIVKDLNHLETLQNTHLLFIANISDSKLKKVLGKVQNTSILTISDAEGFAERGVMINFFMSRKKKIRFEINQQAIKQSNLYISYKLLSFAKIVGANSK
;
A
#
# COMPACT_ATOMS: atom_id res chain seq x y z
N MET A 1 87.93 56.90 26.54
CA MET A 1 88.25 57.73 25.37
C MET A 1 88.11 56.88 24.11
N ARG A 2 87.20 57.22 23.20
CA ARG A 2 87.29 56.77 21.79
C ARG A 2 88.48 57.48 21.14
N PRO A 3 89.11 56.90 20.10
CA PRO A 3 88.73 57.34 18.76
C PRO A 3 88.81 56.27 17.65
N LEU A 4 88.17 56.63 16.52
CA LEU A 4 88.12 55.97 15.22
C LEU A 4 89.50 55.91 14.50
N LYS A 5 89.64 54.92 13.61
CA LYS A 5 90.40 54.97 12.34
C LYS A 5 89.69 54.04 11.34
N LEU A 6 89.07 54.52 10.26
CA LEU A 6 89.62 54.96 8.95
C LEU A 6 90.32 53.84 8.14
N ILE A 7 89.63 53.42 7.07
CA ILE A 7 90.03 53.11 5.66
C ILE A 7 91.31 52.27 5.40
N ASP A 8 91.21 51.15 4.65
CA ASP A 8 91.47 51.12 3.18
C ASP A 8 91.48 49.73 2.52
N HIS A 9 91.04 49.75 1.24
CA HIS A 9 91.44 49.01 0.03
C HIS A 9 91.47 47.46 -0.14
N ALA A 10 90.63 47.04 -1.10
CA ALA A 10 90.97 46.38 -2.40
C ALA A 10 91.12 44.85 -2.53
N GLY A 11 90.60 44.34 -3.65
CA GLY A 11 90.93 43.04 -4.28
C GLY A 11 89.77 42.03 -4.30
N SER A 12 88.85 42.07 -5.28
CA SER A 12 88.92 41.49 -6.64
C SER A 12 88.36 40.06 -6.75
N HIS A 13 87.23 39.98 -7.47
CA HIS A 13 86.75 38.93 -8.38
C HIS A 13 86.71 37.45 -7.93
N SER A 14 85.51 36.84 -7.91
CA SER A 14 85.06 35.92 -8.99
C SER A 14 83.73 35.21 -8.64
N THR A 15 82.66 35.61 -9.32
CA THR A 15 81.66 34.78 -10.03
C THR A 15 80.90 33.63 -9.32
N SER A 16 79.61 33.91 -9.01
CA SER A 16 78.33 33.16 -9.24
C SER A 16 78.24 31.63 -9.07
N PRO A 17 77.10 31.02 -8.62
CA PRO A 17 75.70 31.44 -8.85
C PRO A 17 74.72 31.28 -7.64
N PRO A 18 73.44 31.70 -7.76
CA PRO A 18 72.52 31.81 -6.61
C PRO A 18 71.82 30.48 -6.28
N SER A 19 71.76 30.13 -5.00
CA SER A 19 70.87 29.09 -4.47
C SER A 19 69.51 29.72 -4.12
N HIS A 20 68.66 29.89 -5.14
CA HIS A 20 67.27 30.29 -4.92
C HIS A 20 66.46 29.11 -4.36
N THR A 21 66.14 29.24 -3.07
CA THR A 21 64.83 29.00 -2.46
C THR A 21 64.05 27.77 -2.91
N GLN A 22 64.01 26.81 -1.97
CA GLN A 22 62.96 25.83 -1.71
C GLN A 22 61.64 26.08 -2.47
N ASN A 23 61.30 25.18 -3.37
CA ASN A 23 59.93 24.94 -3.81
C ASN A 23 59.62 23.46 -3.60
N VAL A 24 58.89 23.19 -2.51
CA VAL A 24 58.28 21.90 -2.23
C VAL A 24 57.29 21.60 -3.36
N ARG A 25 57.72 20.79 -4.34
CA ARG A 25 56.83 20.25 -5.38
C ARG A 25 56.20 18.99 -4.82
N TRP A 26 54.99 19.14 -4.29
CA TRP A 26 54.12 18.03 -3.93
C TRP A 26 53.83 17.23 -5.23
N PRO A 27 54.16 15.94 -5.31
CA PRO A 27 53.78 15.14 -6.47
C PRO A 27 52.26 14.95 -6.46
N SER A 28 51.64 15.53 -7.48
CA SER A 28 50.37 15.19 -8.12
C SER A 28 49.57 14.05 -7.47
N LEU A 29 48.48 14.47 -6.83
CA LEU A 29 47.34 13.75 -6.30
C LEU A 29 46.82 12.66 -7.29
N LYS A 30 47.48 11.50 -7.33
CA LYS A 30 46.99 10.29 -8.02
C LYS A 30 46.26 9.36 -7.07
N LEU A 31 45.24 9.82 -6.34
CA LEU A 31 44.37 8.89 -5.60
C LEU A 31 43.10 9.54 -5.03
N THR A 32 42.26 10.19 -5.86
CA THR A 32 40.94 10.63 -5.37
C THR A 32 39.90 10.70 -6.47
N LEU A 33 39.75 9.62 -7.25
CA LEU A 33 38.59 9.51 -8.14
C LEU A 33 38.21 8.04 -8.40
N LEU A 34 38.00 7.26 -7.33
CA LEU A 34 37.44 5.91 -7.46
C LEU A 34 36.55 5.48 -6.27
N ILE A 35 36.00 6.42 -5.49
CA ILE A 35 35.09 6.12 -4.37
C ILE A 35 33.99 7.19 -4.30
N THR A 36 33.22 7.36 -5.36
CA THR A 36 32.01 8.21 -5.35
C THR A 36 30.77 7.53 -5.91
N THR A 37 30.86 6.25 -6.29
CA THR A 37 29.76 5.52 -6.95
C THR A 37 29.11 4.44 -6.08
N LEU A 38 29.28 4.44 -4.76
CA LEU A 38 28.75 3.35 -3.91
C LEU A 38 28.06 3.79 -2.61
N LEU A 39 27.34 4.92 -2.58
CA LEU A 39 26.56 5.33 -1.39
C LEU A 39 25.21 6.03 -1.71
N PHE A 40 24.55 5.64 -2.80
CA PHE A 40 23.15 6.05 -3.05
C PHE A 40 22.27 4.86 -3.44
N SER A 41 22.41 3.74 -2.74
CA SER A 41 21.30 2.79 -2.65
C SER A 41 20.47 3.19 -1.43
N SER A 42 19.65 4.23 -1.56
CA SER A 42 18.61 4.49 -0.56
C SER A 42 17.72 3.25 -0.53
N PRO A 43 17.58 2.52 0.60
CA PRO A 43 16.48 1.58 0.73
C PRO A 43 15.21 2.41 0.58
N ALA A 44 14.46 2.15 -0.49
CA ALA A 44 13.17 2.77 -0.68
C ALA A 44 12.32 2.37 0.54
N PHE A 45 12.09 3.32 1.46
CA PHE A 45 11.11 3.18 2.53
C PHE A 45 9.72 3.22 1.90
N THR A 46 9.29 2.11 1.32
CA THR A 46 7.95 1.97 0.76
C THR A 46 6.99 1.43 1.81
N THR A 47 5.95 2.22 2.11
CA THR A 47 4.58 1.78 2.45
C THR A 47 4.36 0.86 3.67
N ASN A 48 4.92 1.18 4.83
CA ASN A 48 4.53 0.52 6.09
C ASN A 48 3.10 0.84 6.54
N PHE A 49 2.59 2.04 6.21
CA PHE A 49 1.26 2.49 6.64
C PHE A 49 0.15 1.77 5.87
N ASP A 50 0.24 1.71 4.54
CA ASP A 50 -0.71 0.98 3.71
C ASP A 50 -0.78 -0.49 4.12
N THR A 51 0.35 -1.15 4.30
CA THR A 51 0.38 -2.58 4.68
C THR A 51 -0.36 -2.84 5.99
N ARG A 52 -0.19 -1.99 7.01
CA ARG A 52 -0.92 -2.11 8.29
C ARG A 52 -2.42 -1.86 8.11
N GLU A 53 -2.79 -0.83 7.34
CA GLU A 53 -4.19 -0.53 7.06
C GLU A 53 -4.88 -1.68 6.33
N TYR A 54 -4.26 -2.21 5.28
CA TYR A 54 -4.79 -3.33 4.50
C TYR A 54 -4.80 -4.63 5.30
N THR A 55 -3.84 -4.85 6.20
CA THR A 55 -3.90 -5.99 7.16
C THR A 55 -5.13 -5.88 8.06
N LEU A 56 -5.44 -4.68 8.57
CA LEU A 56 -6.65 -4.47 9.35
C LEU A 56 -7.91 -4.67 8.50
N LYS A 57 -7.94 -4.17 7.25
CA LYS A 57 -9.05 -4.39 6.31
C LYS A 57 -9.28 -5.89 6.08
N ALA A 58 -8.22 -6.69 5.89
CA ALA A 58 -8.32 -8.14 5.78
C ALA A 58 -9.03 -8.76 7.00
N VAL A 59 -8.60 -8.41 8.21
CA VAL A 59 -9.27 -8.87 9.44
C VAL A 59 -10.75 -8.45 9.46
N PHE A 60 -11.08 -7.24 9.01
CA PHE A 60 -12.48 -6.82 8.88
C PHE A 60 -13.28 -7.64 7.86
N LEU A 61 -12.68 -8.07 6.74
CA LEU A 61 -13.35 -8.94 5.77
C LEU A 61 -13.87 -10.22 6.44
N GLU A 62 -13.01 -10.94 7.17
CA GLU A 62 -13.42 -12.13 7.94
C GLU A 62 -14.53 -11.77 8.94
N ARG A 63 -14.36 -10.68 9.70
CA ARG A 63 -15.33 -10.29 10.72
C ARG A 63 -16.71 -10.04 10.12
N PHE A 64 -16.80 -9.38 8.97
CA PHE A 64 -18.07 -9.12 8.31
C PHE A 64 -18.78 -10.41 7.92
N THR A 65 -18.04 -11.42 7.43
CA THR A 65 -18.65 -12.71 7.06
C THR A 65 -19.35 -13.41 8.23
N ARG A 66 -18.96 -13.15 9.48
CA ARG A 66 -19.64 -13.72 10.66
C ARG A 66 -21.01 -13.10 10.97
N PHE A 67 -21.35 -12.03 10.28
CA PHE A 67 -22.63 -11.33 10.40
C PHE A 67 -23.46 -11.41 9.12
N ILE A 68 -23.02 -12.24 8.16
CA ILE A 68 -23.64 -12.36 6.84
C ILE A 68 -23.95 -13.83 6.60
N ASP A 69 -25.21 -14.11 6.27
CA ASP A 69 -25.65 -15.41 5.82
C ASP A 69 -25.84 -15.39 4.30
N TRP A 70 -25.38 -16.47 3.66
CA TRP A 70 -25.56 -16.75 2.24
C TRP A 70 -26.64 -17.82 2.07
N PRO A 71 -27.94 -17.48 2.16
CA PRO A 71 -29.02 -18.47 2.22
C PRO A 71 -29.11 -19.37 0.98
N ASN A 72 -28.67 -18.88 -0.17
CA ASN A 72 -28.68 -19.62 -1.44
C ASN A 72 -27.36 -20.35 -1.73
N ASP A 73 -26.37 -20.25 -0.84
CA ASP A 73 -25.13 -21.03 -0.94
C ASP A 73 -25.41 -22.46 -0.48
N LYS A 74 -25.60 -23.36 -1.44
CA LYS A 74 -25.84 -24.80 -1.19
C LYS A 74 -24.67 -25.48 -0.46
N THR A 75 -23.50 -24.84 -0.45
CA THR A 75 -22.30 -25.32 0.24
C THR A 75 -22.14 -24.70 1.63
N ALA A 76 -23.09 -23.86 2.07
CA ALA A 76 -23.12 -23.30 3.42
C ALA A 76 -23.28 -24.44 4.45
N GLY A 77 -22.16 -24.82 5.06
CA GLY A 77 -22.07 -25.96 5.99
C GLY A 77 -21.06 -27.03 5.55
N GLU A 78 -20.74 -27.09 4.26
CA GLU A 78 -19.68 -27.94 3.73
C GLU A 78 -18.32 -27.29 3.99
N LYS A 79 -17.52 -27.90 4.87
CA LYS A 79 -16.17 -27.40 5.19
C LYS A 79 -15.13 -27.67 4.09
N THR A 80 -15.48 -28.48 3.10
CA THR A 80 -14.63 -28.88 1.97
C THR A 80 -14.66 -27.85 0.83
N THR A 81 -15.78 -27.17 0.63
CA THR A 81 -15.92 -26.14 -0.38
C THR A 81 -15.21 -24.85 0.08
N PRO A 82 -14.33 -24.26 -0.75
CA PRO A 82 -13.59 -23.06 -0.36
C PRO A 82 -14.47 -21.81 -0.29
N PHE A 83 -14.15 -20.92 0.65
CA PHE A 83 -14.66 -19.55 0.64
C PHE A 83 -13.83 -18.72 -0.36
N VAL A 84 -14.48 -18.16 -1.37
CA VAL A 84 -13.80 -17.46 -2.46
C VAL A 84 -13.91 -15.94 -2.29
N ILE A 85 -12.75 -15.29 -2.21
CA ILE A 85 -12.60 -13.84 -2.26
C ILE A 85 -12.13 -13.45 -3.67
N GLY A 86 -12.97 -12.71 -4.40
CA GLY A 86 -12.60 -12.06 -5.64
C GLY A 86 -12.05 -10.65 -5.40
N ILE A 87 -11.02 -10.24 -6.13
CA ILE A 87 -10.46 -8.89 -6.06
C ILE A 87 -10.44 -8.24 -7.44
N ILE A 88 -10.90 -7.01 -7.53
CA ILE A 88 -10.81 -6.17 -8.73
C ILE A 88 -10.02 -4.90 -8.37
N GLY A 89 -8.94 -4.64 -9.12
CA GLY A 89 -8.20 -3.38 -9.09
C GLY A 89 -7.29 -3.11 -7.88
N LYS A 90 -6.93 -4.15 -7.11
CA LYS A 90 -5.88 -4.05 -6.08
C LYS A 90 -5.02 -5.33 -5.95
N PRO A 91 -4.08 -5.58 -6.90
CA PRO A 91 -3.25 -6.79 -6.89
C PRO A 91 -2.40 -6.96 -5.62
N ASP A 92 -1.84 -5.88 -5.05
CA ASP A 92 -1.03 -6.00 -3.82
C ASP A 92 -1.86 -6.48 -2.63
N PHE A 93 -3.14 -6.07 -2.56
CA PHE A 93 -4.03 -6.54 -1.51
C PHE A 93 -4.38 -8.01 -1.72
N SER A 94 -4.46 -8.47 -2.97
CA SER A 94 -4.61 -9.89 -3.32
C SER A 94 -3.45 -10.73 -2.82
N ALA A 95 -2.22 -10.28 -3.04
CA ALA A 95 -1.03 -10.94 -2.49
C ALA A 95 -1.06 -11.00 -0.96
N LEU A 96 -1.39 -9.88 -0.30
CA LEU A 96 -1.53 -9.83 1.15
C LEU A 96 -2.63 -10.78 1.68
N LEU A 97 -3.79 -10.85 1.02
CA LEU A 97 -4.85 -11.77 1.43
C LEU A 97 -4.44 -13.23 1.27
N ARG A 98 -3.68 -13.59 0.24
CA ARG A 98 -3.17 -14.96 0.07
C ARG A 98 -2.23 -15.35 1.20
N GLU A 99 -1.36 -14.43 1.63
CA GLU A 99 -0.47 -14.65 2.78
C GLU A 99 -1.26 -14.80 4.08
N ILE A 100 -2.15 -13.83 4.39
CA ILE A 100 -2.93 -13.84 5.63
C ILE A 100 -3.83 -15.08 5.73
N TYR A 101 -4.44 -15.49 4.61
CA TYR A 101 -5.42 -16.58 4.60
C TYR A 101 -4.87 -17.92 4.13
N GLN A 102 -3.54 -18.09 4.01
CA GLN A 102 -2.93 -19.36 3.64
C GLN A 102 -3.37 -20.49 4.60
N ASP A 103 -3.31 -20.24 5.91
CA ASP A 103 -3.66 -21.20 6.96
C ASP A 103 -4.89 -20.80 7.78
N GLN A 104 -5.54 -19.70 7.40
CA GLN A 104 -6.74 -19.20 8.07
C GLN A 104 -8.00 -19.61 7.31
N LYS A 105 -9.09 -19.73 8.05
CA LYS A 105 -10.40 -20.13 7.51
C LYS A 105 -11.42 -19.03 7.71
N ILE A 106 -12.32 -18.88 6.74
CA ILE A 106 -13.50 -18.03 6.85
C ILE A 106 -14.71 -18.96 6.95
N GLN A 107 -15.51 -18.80 8.01
CA GLN A 107 -16.64 -19.68 8.31
C GLN A 107 -16.28 -21.19 8.26
N GLY A 108 -15.07 -21.54 8.73
CA GLY A 108 -14.59 -22.93 8.74
C GLY A 108 -14.16 -23.48 7.38
N ARG A 109 -14.19 -22.68 6.30
CA ARG A 109 -13.77 -23.04 4.94
C ARG A 109 -12.39 -22.47 4.63
N ARG A 110 -11.57 -23.22 3.88
CA ARG A 110 -10.31 -22.71 3.34
C ARG A 110 -10.58 -21.52 2.41
N VAL A 111 -9.70 -20.53 2.38
CA VAL A 111 -9.89 -19.34 1.56
C VAL A 111 -9.17 -19.49 0.21
N ILE A 112 -9.82 -19.05 -0.87
CA ILE A 112 -9.18 -18.87 -2.18
C ILE A 112 -9.32 -17.41 -2.59
N VAL A 113 -8.20 -16.77 -2.92
CA VAL A 113 -8.17 -15.39 -3.40
C VAL A 113 -7.93 -15.37 -4.92
N LYS A 114 -8.87 -14.78 -5.66
CA LYS A 114 -8.83 -14.68 -7.12
C LYS A 114 -8.74 -13.22 -7.56
N ASP A 115 -7.76 -12.91 -8.40
CA ASP A 115 -7.74 -11.64 -9.13
C ASP A 115 -8.70 -11.74 -10.31
N LEU A 116 -9.72 -10.88 -10.32
CA LEU A 116 -10.78 -10.89 -11.32
C LEU A 116 -10.53 -9.79 -12.35
N ASN A 117 -9.81 -10.13 -13.40
CA ASN A 117 -9.58 -9.22 -14.53
C ASN A 117 -10.80 -9.14 -15.46
N HIS A 118 -11.59 -10.21 -15.50
CA HIS A 118 -12.78 -10.35 -16.33
C HIS A 118 -14.02 -10.67 -15.49
N LEU A 119 -15.13 -9.99 -15.79
CA LEU A 119 -16.38 -10.10 -15.03
C LEU A 119 -17.09 -11.45 -15.20
N GLU A 120 -16.66 -12.30 -16.13
CA GLU A 120 -17.19 -13.66 -16.32
C GLU A 120 -16.70 -14.62 -15.22
N THR A 121 -15.66 -14.23 -14.49
CA THR A 121 -15.01 -15.06 -13.45
C THR A 121 -15.69 -14.91 -12.07
N LEU A 122 -16.85 -14.25 -11.99
CA LEU A 122 -17.56 -14.02 -10.72
C LEU A 122 -18.21 -15.29 -10.15
N GLN A 123 -18.28 -16.38 -10.91
CA GLN A 123 -18.85 -17.65 -10.47
C GLN A 123 -18.17 -18.17 -9.18
N ASN A 124 -18.99 -18.69 -8.26
CA ASN A 124 -18.57 -19.21 -6.95
C ASN A 124 -17.84 -18.20 -6.05
N THR A 125 -17.90 -16.90 -6.36
CA THR A 125 -17.38 -15.84 -5.48
C THR A 125 -18.35 -15.62 -4.33
N HIS A 126 -17.84 -15.49 -3.10
CA HIS A 126 -18.67 -15.20 -1.94
C HIS A 126 -18.53 -13.74 -1.52
N LEU A 127 -17.29 -13.22 -1.59
CA LEU A 127 -16.94 -11.85 -1.28
C LEU A 127 -16.17 -11.26 -2.45
N LEU A 128 -16.59 -10.09 -2.93
CA LEU A 128 -15.93 -9.33 -3.98
C LEU A 128 -15.38 -8.02 -3.40
N PHE A 129 -14.06 -7.88 -3.35
CA PHE A 129 -13.39 -6.63 -3.03
C PHE A 129 -13.13 -5.82 -4.30
N ILE A 130 -13.54 -4.56 -4.31
CA ILE A 130 -13.50 -3.66 -5.46
C ILE A 130 -12.72 -2.41 -5.07
N ALA A 131 -11.63 -2.13 -5.77
CA ALA A 131 -10.83 -0.92 -5.57
C ALA A 131 -10.28 -0.41 -6.92
N ASN A 132 -9.95 0.88 -6.99
CA ASN A 132 -9.28 1.52 -8.13
C ASN A 132 -9.85 1.14 -9.52
N ILE A 133 -11.17 1.25 -9.68
CA ILE A 133 -11.82 1.08 -10.99
C ILE A 133 -12.58 2.34 -11.39
N SER A 134 -12.76 2.53 -12.70
CA SER A 134 -13.61 3.59 -13.24
C SER A 134 -15.08 3.38 -12.86
N ASP A 135 -15.86 4.46 -12.83
CA ASP A 135 -17.30 4.40 -12.56
C ASP A 135 -18.05 3.54 -13.59
N SER A 136 -17.64 3.60 -14.86
CA SER A 136 -18.23 2.76 -15.91
C SER A 136 -17.98 1.28 -15.67
N LYS A 137 -16.79 0.90 -15.17
CA LYS A 137 -16.47 -0.48 -14.79
C LYS A 137 -17.21 -0.87 -13.51
N LEU A 138 -17.32 0.03 -12.53
CA LEU A 138 -18.09 -0.20 -11.30
C LEU A 138 -19.56 -0.51 -11.62
N LYS A 139 -20.21 0.29 -12.47
CA LYS A 139 -21.59 0.06 -12.88
C LYS A 139 -21.77 -1.31 -13.55
N LYS A 140 -20.82 -1.74 -14.39
CA LYS A 140 -20.82 -3.06 -15.03
C LYS A 140 -20.63 -4.20 -14.01
N VAL A 141 -19.74 -4.03 -13.04
CA VAL A 141 -19.53 -5.00 -11.95
C VAL A 141 -20.81 -5.15 -11.13
N LEU A 142 -21.35 -4.02 -10.65
CA LEU A 142 -22.54 -4.00 -9.80
C LEU A 142 -23.77 -4.59 -10.51
N GLY A 143 -23.96 -4.30 -11.81
CA GLY A 143 -25.03 -4.90 -12.59
C GLY A 143 -24.93 -6.43 -12.74
N LYS A 144 -23.72 -7.01 -12.66
CA LYS A 144 -23.53 -8.47 -12.72
C LYS A 144 -23.70 -9.17 -11.37
N VAL A 145 -23.42 -8.48 -10.28
CA VAL A 145 -23.58 -9.03 -8.91
C VAL A 145 -24.92 -8.68 -8.28
N GLN A 146 -25.70 -7.80 -8.91
CA GLN A 146 -27.08 -7.51 -8.50
C GLN A 146 -27.91 -8.81 -8.48
N ASN A 147 -28.73 -8.99 -7.44
CA ASN A 147 -29.52 -10.21 -7.22
C ASN A 147 -28.71 -11.52 -7.11
N THR A 148 -27.41 -11.43 -6.84
CA THR A 148 -26.58 -12.60 -6.48
C THR A 148 -26.30 -12.60 -4.97
N SER A 149 -25.81 -13.71 -4.44
CA SER A 149 -25.30 -13.79 -3.06
C SER A 149 -23.81 -13.44 -3.01
N ILE A 150 -23.37 -12.37 -3.70
CA ILE A 150 -21.98 -11.90 -3.63
C ILE A 150 -21.95 -10.64 -2.76
N LEU A 151 -21.21 -10.70 -1.65
CA LEU A 151 -20.98 -9.54 -0.80
C LEU A 151 -19.97 -8.62 -1.46
N THR A 152 -20.36 -7.37 -1.75
CA THR A 152 -19.44 -6.37 -2.31
C THR A 152 -18.83 -5.49 -1.23
N ILE A 153 -17.51 -5.36 -1.25
CA ILE A 153 -16.75 -4.53 -0.32
C ILE A 153 -15.78 -3.63 -1.10
N SER A 154 -15.61 -2.39 -0.66
CA SER A 154 -14.69 -1.43 -1.25
C SER A 154 -13.99 -0.62 -0.17
N ASP A 155 -12.91 0.05 -0.52
CA ASP A 155 -12.30 1.14 0.24
C ASP A 155 -12.15 2.44 -0.57
N ALA A 156 -12.69 2.46 -1.78
CA ALA A 156 -12.71 3.64 -2.64
C ALA A 156 -13.82 4.62 -2.21
N GLU A 157 -13.48 5.91 -2.23
CA GLU A 157 -14.37 6.97 -1.76
C GLU A 157 -15.69 7.03 -2.56
N GLY A 158 -16.81 7.10 -1.83
CA GLY A 158 -18.16 7.20 -2.38
C GLY A 158 -18.71 5.92 -3.02
N PHE A 159 -17.98 4.79 -3.00
CA PHE A 159 -18.46 3.55 -3.63
C PHE A 159 -19.72 2.99 -2.95
N ALA A 160 -19.92 3.23 -1.65
CA ALA A 160 -21.15 2.81 -0.99
C ALA A 160 -22.38 3.52 -1.56
N GLU A 161 -22.33 4.85 -1.75
CA GLU A 161 -23.44 5.62 -2.35
C GLU A 161 -23.73 5.16 -3.80
N ARG A 162 -22.73 4.60 -4.48
CA ARG A 162 -22.85 4.04 -5.83
C ARG A 162 -23.29 2.58 -5.88
N GLY A 163 -23.60 1.96 -4.74
CA GLY A 163 -24.20 0.62 -4.67
C GLY A 163 -23.27 -0.50 -4.21
N VAL A 164 -22.04 -0.20 -3.77
CA VAL A 164 -21.26 -1.19 -3.00
C VAL A 164 -21.89 -1.37 -1.62
N MET A 165 -22.01 -2.62 -1.17
CA MET A 165 -22.72 -2.96 0.06
C MET A 165 -22.01 -2.46 1.31
N ILE A 166 -20.69 -2.69 1.42
CA ILE A 166 -19.87 -2.22 2.53
C ILE A 166 -18.69 -1.43 1.97
N ASN A 167 -18.46 -0.22 2.47
CA ASN A 167 -17.30 0.58 2.06
C ASN A 167 -16.49 1.01 3.28
N PHE A 168 -15.19 0.77 3.25
CA PHE A 168 -14.27 1.28 4.26
C PHE A 168 -14.06 2.79 4.06
N PHE A 169 -13.90 3.52 5.16
CA PHE A 169 -13.46 4.90 5.13
C PHE A 169 -12.59 5.21 6.36
N MET A 170 -11.75 6.23 6.24
CA MET A 170 -10.96 6.72 7.37
C MET A 170 -11.73 7.79 8.14
N SER A 171 -11.92 7.58 9.44
CA SER A 171 -12.52 8.61 10.30
C SER A 171 -11.56 9.79 10.53
N ARG A 172 -12.09 10.93 10.99
CA ARG A 172 -11.29 12.11 11.39
C ARG A 172 -10.19 11.78 12.42
N LYS A 173 -10.36 10.72 13.22
CA LYS A 173 -9.39 10.24 14.21
C LYS A 173 -8.39 9.20 13.65
N LYS A 174 -8.26 9.08 12.32
CA LYS A 174 -7.40 8.09 11.64
C LYS A 174 -7.68 6.64 12.06
N LYS A 175 -8.95 6.33 12.33
CA LYS A 175 -9.41 4.95 12.56
C LYS A 175 -10.21 4.48 11.36
N ILE A 176 -9.96 3.25 10.92
CA ILE A 176 -10.78 2.55 9.93
C ILE A 176 -12.20 2.42 10.47
N ARG A 177 -13.16 2.86 9.67
CA ARG A 177 -14.60 2.69 9.86
C ARG A 177 -15.17 2.13 8.57
N PHE A 178 -16.46 1.80 8.61
CA PHE A 178 -17.16 1.34 7.43
C PHE A 178 -18.57 1.92 7.40
N GLU A 179 -19.05 2.08 6.18
CA GLU A 179 -20.41 2.44 5.86
C GLU A 179 -21.11 1.28 5.15
N ILE A 180 -22.42 1.19 5.35
CA ILE A 180 -23.26 0.14 4.75
C ILE A 180 -24.34 0.80 3.91
N ASN A 181 -24.40 0.42 2.62
CA ASN A 181 -25.51 0.77 1.77
C ASN A 181 -26.66 -0.21 2.01
N GLN A 182 -27.65 0.24 2.76
CA GLN A 182 -28.78 -0.61 3.15
C GLN A 182 -29.67 -0.99 1.94
N GLN A 183 -29.77 -0.13 0.93
CA GLN A 183 -30.52 -0.42 -0.28
C GLN A 183 -29.83 -1.52 -1.10
N ALA A 184 -28.50 -1.45 -1.27
CA ALA A 184 -27.73 -2.47 -1.97
C ALA A 184 -27.84 -3.84 -1.26
N ILE A 185 -27.82 -3.86 0.07
CA ILE A 185 -28.05 -5.10 0.85
C ILE A 185 -29.46 -5.65 0.62
N LYS A 186 -30.50 -4.82 0.64
CA LYS A 186 -31.89 -5.25 0.38
C LYS A 186 -32.10 -5.81 -1.02
N GLN A 187 -31.30 -5.36 -1.99
CA GLN A 187 -31.30 -5.84 -3.38
C GLN A 187 -30.39 -7.07 -3.60
N SER A 188 -29.74 -7.55 -2.55
CA SER A 188 -28.90 -8.74 -2.57
C SER A 188 -29.67 -9.96 -2.04
N ASN A 189 -29.13 -11.15 -2.33
CA ASN A 189 -29.62 -12.39 -1.74
C ASN A 189 -28.80 -12.78 -0.49
N LEU A 190 -28.46 -11.78 0.34
CA LEU A 190 -27.71 -11.95 1.59
C LEU A 190 -28.56 -11.51 2.77
N TYR A 191 -28.41 -12.19 3.91
CA TYR A 191 -28.98 -11.71 5.17
C TYR A 191 -27.87 -11.11 6.03
N ILE A 192 -28.08 -9.88 6.50
CA ILE A 192 -27.16 -9.18 7.40
C ILE A 192 -27.76 -9.11 8.80
N SER A 193 -26.95 -9.49 9.78
CA SER A 193 -27.28 -9.28 11.19
C SER A 193 -27.39 -7.79 11.50
N TYR A 194 -28.49 -7.39 12.16
CA TYR A 194 -28.67 -6.02 12.67
C TYR A 194 -27.52 -5.56 13.58
N LYS A 195 -26.80 -6.49 14.23
CA LYS A 195 -25.63 -6.17 15.03
C LYS A 195 -24.51 -5.54 14.20
N LEU A 196 -24.29 -5.98 12.95
CA LEU A 196 -23.32 -5.34 12.06
C LEU A 196 -23.72 -3.91 11.69
N LEU A 197 -25.01 -3.69 11.42
CA LEU A 197 -25.55 -2.36 11.10
C LEU A 197 -25.31 -1.35 12.23
N SER A 198 -25.38 -1.79 13.49
CA SER A 198 -25.16 -0.91 14.67
C SER A 198 -23.76 -0.31 14.77
N PHE A 199 -22.76 -0.88 14.07
CA PHE A 199 -21.39 -0.37 14.05
C PHE A 199 -21.10 0.52 12.82
N ALA A 200 -22.00 0.54 11.84
CA ALA A 200 -21.80 1.16 10.54
C ALA A 200 -22.38 2.59 10.48
N LYS A 201 -21.81 3.41 9.60
CA LYS A 201 -22.53 4.57 9.04
C LYS A 201 -23.50 4.05 7.97
N ILE A 202 -24.78 4.32 8.07
CA ILE A 202 -25.75 3.87 7.04
C ILE A 202 -25.81 4.90 5.92
N VAL A 203 -25.77 4.44 4.67
CA VAL A 203 -25.99 5.25 3.46
C VAL A 203 -27.12 4.65 2.61
N GLY A 204 -27.75 5.46 1.76
CA GLY A 204 -28.88 5.03 0.92
C GLY A 204 -30.16 4.71 1.70
N ALA A 205 -30.23 5.05 2.99
CA ALA A 205 -31.47 5.02 3.76
C ALA A 205 -32.26 6.30 3.45
N ASN A 206 -33.23 6.20 2.52
CA ASN A 206 -34.19 7.24 2.14
C ASN A 206 -33.58 8.48 1.44
N SER A 207 -33.42 8.41 0.11
CA SER A 207 -33.79 9.58 -0.72
C SER A 207 -35.29 9.46 -1.00
N LYS A 208 -36.11 10.11 -0.17
CA LYS A 208 -37.44 10.56 -0.59
C LYS A 208 -37.30 11.97 -1.12
#